data_AF-A0A2I0MBA2-F1
#
_entry.id   AF-A0A2I0MBA2-F1
#
_cell.length_a   1.000
_cell.length_b   1.000
_cell.length_c   1.000
_cell.angle_alpha   90.00
_cell.angle_beta   90.00
_cell.angle_gamma   90.00
#
_symmetry.space_group_name_H-M   'P 1'
#
loop_
_entity.id
_entity.type
_entity.pdbx_description
1 polymer ?
#
loop_
_entity_poly.entity_id
_entity_poly.type
_entity_poly.pdbx_seq_one_letter_code
_entity_poly.pdbx_strand_id
1 'polypeptide(L)'
;MCGDGANDCGALKRAHGGISLSELEASVASPFTSRTPSIACVPKLIREGRAALITSFCVFKFMALYSIIQYISVTLLYSILSNLGDFQFLFIDLAIILVVVFTMSLNPAWKELVARRPPSGLISGPLLCSVLSQIIISFSFQIFGFLWVKQQSWYEPWTPDSDACNVLDATNTSSAGGGNETLHDEHNIKNYENTTLFFISSFQYLIVAIVFSKGKPFRQPCYKNFLFVISVIVLYVFIFFIMLHPVESIDTFLELVCVPYEWRLRILVIVILNAIVSVLMENVLLDMILWKVVFNRDKQGEYRLTIPQPPQESVVRCGACFLSSLFGCRERTPKAKYMHLAQELLVDPEWPPKPRTTTEAKVPSQENGSYQIITVT
;
A
#
# COMPACT_ATOMS: atom_id res chain seq x y z
N MET A 1 -4.23 24.66 -14.99
CA MET A 1 -4.74 25.58 -16.01
C MET A 1 -5.27 24.77 -17.17
N CYS A 2 -6.32 25.23 -17.85
CA CYS A 2 -6.74 24.68 -19.14
C CYS A 2 -6.57 25.77 -20.19
N GLY A 3 -6.18 25.41 -21.41
CA GLY A 3 -6.03 26.34 -22.53
C GLY A 3 -6.24 25.63 -23.86
N ASP A 4 -6.62 26.37 -24.89
CA ASP A 4 -6.94 25.84 -26.22
C ASP A 4 -6.14 26.53 -27.35
N GLY A 5 -5.54 27.70 -27.06
CA GLY A 5 -4.80 28.51 -28.03
C GLY A 5 -3.34 28.79 -27.67
N ALA A 6 -2.61 29.35 -28.64
CA ALA A 6 -1.19 29.71 -28.50
C ALA A 6 -0.94 30.79 -27.44
N ASN A 7 -1.92 31.68 -27.22
CA ASN A 7 -1.89 32.70 -26.18
C ASN A 7 -1.89 32.12 -24.76
N ASP A 8 -2.36 30.87 -24.58
CA ASP A 8 -2.36 30.19 -23.28
C ASP A 8 -1.04 29.47 -22.98
N CYS A 9 -0.15 29.29 -23.97
CA CYS A 9 1.07 28.50 -23.86
C CYS A 9 1.98 28.94 -22.71
N GLY A 10 2.13 30.26 -22.50
CA GLY A 10 2.96 30.78 -21.42
C GLY A 10 2.44 30.41 -20.03
N ALA A 11 1.12 30.43 -19.87
CA ALA A 11 0.48 30.13 -18.60
C ALA A 11 0.27 28.62 -18.39
N LEU A 12 0.07 27.84 -19.46
CA LEU A 12 0.12 26.37 -19.42
C LEU A 12 1.48 25.86 -18.96
N LYS A 13 2.58 26.43 -19.49
CA LYS A 13 3.95 26.09 -19.06
C LYS A 13 4.25 26.49 -17.61
N ARG A 14 3.67 27.60 -17.15
CA ARG A 14 3.89 28.09 -15.77
C ARG A 14 3.02 27.38 -14.73
N ALA A 15 1.94 26.73 -15.15
CA ALA A 15 1.07 26.01 -14.23
C ALA A 15 1.73 24.72 -13.72
N HIS A 16 1.55 24.40 -12.44
CA HIS A 16 1.94 23.09 -11.87
C HIS A 16 1.27 21.90 -12.58
N GLY A 17 0.16 22.14 -13.26
CA GLY A 17 -0.53 21.19 -14.13
C GLY A 17 -1.33 21.94 -15.19
N GLY A 18 -0.90 21.80 -16.45
CA GLY A 18 -1.60 22.29 -17.64
C GLY A 18 -2.44 21.18 -18.29
N ILE A 19 -3.56 21.55 -18.90
CA ILE A 19 -4.35 20.68 -19.79
C ILE A 19 -4.61 21.46 -21.08
N SER A 20 -4.10 20.97 -22.20
CA SER A 20 -4.46 21.49 -23.52
C SER A 20 -5.79 20.88 -23.96
N LEU A 21 -6.72 21.71 -24.43
CA LEU A 21 -8.00 21.28 -25.01
C LEU A 21 -7.96 21.21 -26.54
N SER A 22 -6.78 21.45 -27.13
CA SER A 22 -6.49 21.39 -28.56
C SER A 22 -5.29 20.48 -28.82
N GLU A 23 -5.29 19.77 -29.95
CA GLU A 23 -4.16 18.95 -30.40
C GLU A 23 -3.03 19.79 -31.03
N LEU A 24 -3.32 21.04 -31.40
CA LEU A 24 -2.40 21.99 -32.04
C LEU A 24 -1.40 22.61 -31.04
N GLU A 25 -0.81 23.76 -31.36
CA GLU A 25 0.31 24.43 -30.66
C GLU A 25 0.24 24.44 -29.12
N ALA A 26 -0.95 24.51 -28.52
CA ALA A 26 -1.16 24.44 -27.07
C ALA A 26 -0.79 23.08 -26.43
N SER A 27 -0.82 21.98 -27.20
CA SER A 27 -0.46 20.64 -26.74
C SER A 27 1.02 20.52 -26.38
N VAL A 28 1.90 21.23 -27.10
CA VAL A 28 3.35 21.26 -26.85
C VAL A 28 3.68 21.95 -25.52
N ALA A 29 2.81 22.82 -25.04
CA ALA A 29 3.01 23.61 -23.83
C ALA A 29 2.49 22.92 -22.55
N SER A 30 1.81 21.77 -22.65
CA SER A 30 1.05 21.17 -21.57
C SER A 30 1.38 19.68 -21.38
N PRO A 31 1.56 19.19 -20.13
CA PRO A 31 1.82 17.76 -19.87
C PRO A 31 0.61 16.85 -20.17
N PHE A 32 -0.60 17.42 -20.23
CA PHE A 32 -1.81 16.69 -20.60
C PHE A 32 -2.48 17.34 -21.81
N THR A 33 -3.01 16.52 -22.71
CA THR A 33 -3.77 16.97 -23.88
C THR A 33 -5.08 16.20 -23.96
N SER A 34 -6.19 16.90 -24.04
CA SER A 34 -7.53 16.34 -24.23
C SER A 34 -7.87 16.34 -25.72
N ARG A 35 -8.24 15.16 -26.25
CA ARG A 35 -8.72 15.03 -27.65
C ARG A 35 -10.11 15.62 -27.87
N THR A 36 -10.90 15.72 -26.81
CA THR A 36 -12.21 16.36 -26.85
C THR A 36 -12.06 17.79 -26.33
N PRO A 37 -12.54 18.82 -27.05
CA PRO A 37 -12.47 20.22 -26.62
C PRO A 37 -13.51 20.52 -25.54
N SER A 38 -13.41 19.81 -24.41
CA SER A 38 -14.32 19.90 -23.28
C SER A 38 -13.56 19.83 -21.97
N ILE A 39 -13.90 20.73 -21.04
CA ILE A 39 -13.33 20.75 -19.68
C ILE A 39 -13.78 19.56 -18.81
N ALA A 40 -14.65 18.68 -19.32
CA ALA A 40 -15.06 17.47 -18.61
C ALA A 40 -13.89 16.49 -18.33
N CYS A 41 -12.74 16.68 -18.99
CA CYS A 41 -11.51 15.95 -18.70
C CYS A 41 -10.89 16.33 -17.34
N VAL A 42 -11.15 17.56 -16.83
CA VAL A 42 -10.52 18.05 -15.59
C VAL A 42 -10.92 17.21 -14.38
N PRO A 43 -12.22 16.94 -14.09
CA PRO A 43 -12.59 16.08 -12.96
C PRO A 43 -12.18 14.62 -13.14
N LYS A 44 -12.02 14.13 -14.38
CA LYS A 44 -11.46 12.79 -14.66
C LYS A 44 -9.99 12.75 -14.25
N LEU A 45 -9.19 13.70 -14.72
CA LEU A 45 -7.77 13.77 -14.42
C LEU A 45 -7.49 13.94 -12.92
N ILE A 46 -8.27 14.77 -12.23
CA ILE A 46 -8.12 14.94 -10.77
C ILE A 46 -8.45 13.64 -10.01
N ARG A 47 -9.46 12.88 -10.45
CA ARG A 47 -9.79 11.57 -9.84
C ARG A 47 -8.65 10.57 -10.03
N GLU A 48 -8.13 10.45 -11.25
CA GLU A 48 -7.00 9.57 -11.54
C GLU A 48 -5.73 9.99 -10.78
N GLY A 49 -5.40 11.29 -10.76
CA GLY A 49 -4.24 11.79 -10.00
C GLY A 49 -4.34 11.50 -8.50
N ARG A 50 -5.53 11.59 -7.91
CA ARG A 50 -5.75 11.25 -6.49
C ARG A 50 -5.67 9.75 -6.24
N ALA A 51 -6.19 8.93 -7.15
CA ALA A 51 -6.09 7.47 -7.06
C ALA A 51 -4.65 7.00 -7.21
N ALA A 52 -3.89 7.59 -8.15
CA ALA A 52 -2.48 7.35 -8.34
C ALA A 52 -1.68 7.73 -7.08
N LEU A 53 -1.91 8.90 -6.50
CA LEU A 53 -1.20 9.35 -5.28
C LEU A 53 -1.45 8.40 -4.09
N ILE A 54 -2.69 7.98 -3.86
CA ILE A 54 -3.01 7.02 -2.80
C ILE A 54 -2.37 5.65 -3.10
N THR A 55 -2.37 5.23 -4.36
CA THR A 55 -1.71 3.98 -4.76
C THR A 55 -0.21 4.04 -4.51
N SER A 56 0.46 5.15 -4.81
CA SER A 56 1.88 5.36 -4.47
C SER A 56 2.13 5.28 -2.96
N PHE A 57 1.26 5.85 -2.12
CA PHE A 57 1.38 5.70 -0.67
C PHE A 57 1.18 4.24 -0.22
N CYS A 58 0.20 3.53 -0.76
CA CYS A 58 -0.04 2.13 -0.43
C CYS A 58 1.16 1.25 -0.81
N VAL A 59 1.70 1.43 -2.02
CA VAL A 59 2.91 0.73 -2.47
C VAL A 59 4.11 1.09 -1.61
N PHE A 60 4.30 2.37 -1.26
CA PHE A 60 5.38 2.79 -0.36
C PHE A 60 5.31 2.12 1.01
N LYS A 61 4.13 2.06 1.64
CA LYS A 61 3.94 1.36 2.93
C LYS A 61 4.30 -0.11 2.82
N PHE A 62 3.82 -0.76 1.75
CA PHE A 62 4.10 -2.17 1.48
C PHE A 62 5.60 -2.40 1.28
N MET A 63 6.25 -1.56 0.46
CA MET A 63 7.69 -1.63 0.19
C MET A 63 8.52 -1.45 1.47
N ALA A 64 8.18 -0.47 2.30
CA ALA A 64 8.89 -0.29 3.57
C ALA A 64 8.69 -1.50 4.52
N LEU A 65 7.46 -2.03 4.59
CA LEU A 65 7.14 -3.07 5.55
C LEU A 65 7.69 -4.45 5.15
N TYR A 66 7.70 -4.83 3.86
CA TYR A 66 8.31 -6.11 3.47
C TYR A 66 9.81 -6.12 3.77
N SER A 67 10.53 -5.03 3.47
CA SER A 67 11.98 -4.96 3.73
C SER A 67 12.28 -5.11 5.21
N ILE A 68 11.43 -4.55 6.08
CA ILE A 68 11.58 -4.69 7.53
C ILE A 68 11.22 -6.10 8.01
N ILE A 69 10.16 -6.70 7.49
CA ILE A 69 9.78 -8.10 7.78
C ILE A 69 10.91 -9.05 7.41
N GLN A 70 11.48 -8.91 6.20
CA GLN A 70 12.61 -9.69 5.72
C GLN A 70 13.87 -9.46 6.57
N TYR A 71 14.17 -8.19 6.88
CA TYR A 71 15.28 -7.83 7.75
C TYR A 71 15.16 -8.45 9.14
N ILE A 72 13.97 -8.46 9.75
CA ILE A 72 13.73 -9.12 11.04
C ILE A 72 13.97 -10.63 10.92
N SER A 73 13.44 -11.29 9.89
CA SER A 73 13.63 -12.73 9.69
C SER A 73 15.10 -13.10 9.57
N VAL A 74 15.83 -12.37 8.73
CA VAL A 74 17.28 -12.53 8.54
C VAL A 74 18.03 -12.26 9.85
N THR A 75 17.68 -11.20 10.59
CA THR A 75 18.32 -10.86 11.86
C THR A 75 18.12 -11.95 12.93
N LEU A 76 16.92 -12.54 12.99
CA LEU A 76 16.65 -13.65 13.91
C LEU A 76 17.46 -14.90 13.54
N LEU A 77 17.60 -15.22 12.25
CA LEU A 77 18.44 -16.34 11.81
C LEU A 77 19.93 -16.09 12.06
N TYR A 78 20.40 -14.87 11.87
CA TYR A 78 21.78 -14.52 12.20
C TYR A 78 22.10 -14.71 13.69
N SER A 79 21.10 -14.62 14.58
CA SER A 79 21.30 -14.90 16.01
C SER A 79 21.70 -16.36 16.31
N ILE A 80 21.45 -17.28 15.38
CA ILE A 80 21.87 -18.69 15.43
C ILE A 80 22.90 -19.04 14.34
N LEU A 81 23.61 -18.04 13.80
CA LEU A 81 24.60 -18.21 12.73
C LEU A 81 24.02 -18.86 11.46
N SER A 82 22.76 -18.56 11.15
CA SER A 82 22.06 -19.03 9.95
C SER A 82 21.58 -17.87 9.10
N ASN A 83 21.11 -18.15 7.88
CA ASN A 83 20.48 -17.20 6.98
C ASN A 83 19.33 -17.86 6.19
N LEU A 84 18.50 -17.05 5.53
CA LEU A 84 17.57 -17.52 4.51
C LEU A 84 18.37 -17.98 3.27
N GLY A 85 17.89 -19.02 2.61
CA GLY A 85 18.50 -19.54 1.39
C GLY A 85 18.30 -18.61 0.18
N ASP A 86 19.21 -18.67 -0.79
CA ASP A 86 19.16 -17.80 -1.98
C ASP A 86 17.87 -17.98 -2.79
N PHE A 87 17.41 -19.23 -2.94
CA PHE A 87 16.15 -19.53 -3.61
C PHE A 87 14.93 -19.09 -2.79
N GLN A 88 15.03 -19.06 -1.45
CA GLN A 88 13.99 -18.50 -0.59
C GLN A 88 13.87 -16.99 -0.82
N PHE A 89 14.99 -16.26 -0.89
CA PHE A 89 15.00 -14.84 -1.24
C PHE A 89 14.41 -14.58 -2.62
N LEU A 90 14.82 -15.36 -3.63
CA LEU A 90 14.29 -15.24 -4.99
C LEU A 90 12.78 -15.51 -5.03
N PHE A 91 12.32 -16.55 -4.34
CA PHE A 91 10.90 -16.87 -4.24
C PHE A 91 10.11 -15.73 -3.59
N ILE A 92 10.60 -15.19 -2.48
CA ILE A 92 9.97 -14.04 -1.80
C ILE A 92 9.90 -12.86 -2.77
N ASP A 93 11.02 -12.40 -3.31
CA ASP A 93 11.08 -11.15 -4.07
C ASP A 93 10.40 -11.25 -5.45
N LEU A 94 10.61 -12.35 -6.18
CA LEU A 94 10.12 -12.51 -7.54
C LEU A 94 8.70 -13.08 -7.58
N ALA A 95 8.40 -14.11 -6.79
CA ALA A 95 7.11 -14.77 -6.86
C ALA A 95 6.06 -14.05 -6.02
N ILE A 96 6.41 -13.60 -4.80
CA ILE A 96 5.47 -12.92 -3.91
C ILE A 96 5.48 -11.41 -4.14
N ILE A 97 6.59 -10.73 -3.85
CA ILE A 97 6.64 -9.26 -3.77
C ILE A 97 6.39 -8.62 -5.13
N LEU A 98 7.09 -9.02 -6.19
CA LEU A 98 6.94 -8.44 -7.53
C LEU A 98 5.49 -8.56 -8.04
N VAL A 99 4.92 -9.76 -7.96
CA VAL A 99 3.54 -10.03 -8.42
C VAL A 99 2.53 -9.20 -7.62
N VAL A 100 2.67 -9.16 -6.30
CA VAL A 100 1.78 -8.41 -5.41
C VAL A 100 1.87 -6.91 -5.66
N VAL A 101 3.07 -6.32 -5.72
CA VAL A 101 3.26 -4.88 -5.95
C VAL A 101 2.70 -4.46 -7.30
N PHE A 102 3.01 -5.23 -8.35
CA PHE A 102 2.53 -4.95 -9.69
C PHE A 102 0.99 -4.95 -9.70
N THR A 103 0.37 -6.03 -9.22
CA THR A 103 -1.09 -6.16 -9.26
C THR A 103 -1.81 -5.20 -8.32
N MET A 104 -1.27 -4.91 -7.12
CA MET A 104 -1.80 -3.96 -6.15
C MET A 104 -1.85 -2.52 -6.67
N SER A 105 -0.97 -2.17 -7.61
CA SER A 105 -0.92 -0.85 -8.24
C SER A 105 -2.04 -0.62 -9.27
N LEU A 106 -2.66 -1.69 -9.80
CA LEU A 106 -3.63 -1.65 -10.89
C LEU A 106 -5.07 -1.37 -10.42
N ASN A 107 -5.26 -0.41 -9.53
CA ASN A 107 -6.59 -0.10 -9.01
C ASN A 107 -7.18 1.17 -9.64
N PRO A 108 -8.38 1.11 -10.22
CA PRO A 108 -9.01 2.26 -10.86
C PRO A 108 -9.45 3.32 -9.86
N ALA A 109 -9.57 4.57 -10.33
CA ALA A 109 -10.04 5.68 -9.52
C ALA A 109 -11.50 5.52 -9.07
N TRP A 110 -11.83 6.17 -7.95
CA TRP A 110 -13.21 6.25 -7.48
C TRP A 110 -14.07 7.08 -8.45
N LYS A 111 -15.32 6.66 -8.66
CA LYS A 111 -16.21 7.25 -9.67
C LYS A 111 -16.59 8.70 -9.35
N GLU A 112 -16.63 9.10 -8.09
CA GLU A 112 -17.04 10.44 -7.68
C GLU A 112 -15.87 11.24 -7.09
N LEU A 113 -15.85 12.56 -7.30
CA LEU A 113 -14.83 13.41 -6.70
C LEU A 113 -15.24 13.75 -5.26
N VAL A 114 -14.51 13.21 -4.28
CA VAL A 114 -14.79 13.43 -2.85
C VAL A 114 -14.09 14.71 -2.35
N ALA A 115 -14.70 15.49 -1.45
CA ALA A 115 -14.09 16.73 -0.94
C ALA A 115 -12.82 16.52 -0.06
N ARG A 116 -12.69 15.34 0.56
CA ARG A 116 -11.57 14.99 1.44
C ARG A 116 -10.24 14.98 0.67
N ARG A 117 -9.25 15.76 1.09
CA ARG A 117 -7.92 15.78 0.45
C ARG A 117 -7.11 14.53 0.79
N PRO A 118 -6.31 13.99 -0.15
CA PRO A 118 -5.36 12.92 0.16
C PRO A 118 -4.27 13.44 1.11
N PRO A 119 -3.53 12.56 1.80
CA PRO A 119 -2.37 12.95 2.60
C PRO A 119 -1.38 13.77 1.77
N SER A 120 -0.80 14.81 2.36
CA SER A 120 0.07 15.77 1.65
C SER A 120 1.53 15.33 1.55
N GLY A 121 1.94 14.26 2.23
CA GLY A 121 3.32 13.78 2.21
C GLY A 121 3.47 12.37 2.76
N LEU A 122 4.59 11.74 2.39
CA LEU A 122 4.99 10.40 2.81
C LEU A 122 5.19 10.35 4.34
N ILE A 123 5.86 11.35 4.90
CA ILE A 123 6.12 11.43 6.35
C ILE A 123 4.93 12.12 7.05
N SER A 124 3.73 11.57 6.87
CA SER A 124 2.58 11.99 7.66
C SER A 124 2.47 11.11 8.91
N GLY A 125 2.21 11.72 10.07
CA GLY A 125 2.06 10.99 11.34
C GLY A 125 1.12 9.78 11.27
N PRO A 126 -0.06 9.87 10.62
CA PRO A 126 -0.94 8.72 10.43
C PRO A 126 -0.30 7.57 9.64
N LEU A 127 0.46 7.88 8.59
CA LEU A 127 1.12 6.87 7.76
C LEU A 127 2.21 6.17 8.56
N LEU A 128 3.05 6.95 9.26
CA LEU A 128 4.15 6.43 10.06
C LEU A 128 3.63 5.55 11.21
N CYS A 129 2.59 5.99 11.91
CA CYS A 129 1.99 5.23 13.00
C CYS A 129 1.39 3.90 12.50
N SER A 130 0.73 3.92 11.34
CA SER A 130 0.23 2.69 10.70
C SER A 130 1.36 1.73 10.35
N VAL A 131 2.43 2.18 9.67
CA VAL A 131 3.57 1.33 9.33
C VAL A 131 4.25 0.80 10.60
N LEU A 132 4.52 1.66 11.59
CA LEU A 132 5.17 1.27 12.84
C LEU A 132 4.36 0.23 13.62
N SER A 133 3.04 0.37 13.67
CA SER A 133 2.19 -0.62 14.34
C SER A 133 2.30 -2.00 13.69
N GLN A 134 2.35 -2.07 12.36
CA GLN A 134 2.50 -3.33 11.63
C GLN A 134 3.90 -3.91 11.74
N ILE A 135 4.95 -3.07 11.86
CA ILE A 135 6.31 -3.52 12.17
C ILE A 135 6.31 -4.26 13.51
N ILE A 136 5.75 -3.65 14.56
CA ILE A 136 5.71 -4.24 15.91
C ILE A 136 4.94 -5.55 15.92
N ILE A 137 3.79 -5.61 15.23
CA ILE A 137 2.99 -6.84 15.11
C ILE A 137 3.81 -7.93 14.43
N SER A 138 4.40 -7.63 13.27
CA SER A 138 5.17 -8.60 12.48
C SER A 138 6.38 -9.11 13.25
N PHE A 139 7.12 -8.21 13.91
CA PHE A 139 8.24 -8.53 14.79
C PHE A 139 7.84 -9.47 15.93
N SER A 140 6.74 -9.17 16.61
CA SER A 140 6.24 -9.96 17.74
C SER A 140 5.90 -11.39 17.32
N PHE A 141 5.20 -11.57 16.20
CA PHE A 141 4.85 -12.89 15.68
C PHE A 141 6.05 -13.68 15.16
N GLN A 142 7.04 -13.02 14.53
CA GLN A 142 8.26 -13.70 14.09
C GLN A 142 9.12 -14.17 15.28
N ILE A 143 9.34 -13.31 16.27
CA ILE A 143 10.05 -13.69 17.50
C ILE A 143 9.32 -14.83 18.21
N PHE A 144 8.00 -14.73 18.30
CA PHE A 144 7.19 -15.77 18.93
C PHE A 144 7.37 -17.12 18.22
N GLY A 145 7.25 -17.17 16.89
CA GLY A 145 7.49 -18.39 16.12
C GLY A 145 8.92 -18.93 16.28
N PHE A 146 9.92 -18.05 16.23
CA PHE A 146 11.34 -18.37 16.36
C PHE A 146 11.71 -18.94 17.74
N LEU A 147 11.11 -18.43 18.81
CA LEU A 147 11.35 -18.95 20.16
C LEU A 147 10.51 -20.19 20.46
N TRP A 148 9.29 -20.28 19.92
CA TRP A 148 8.38 -21.37 20.24
C TRP A 148 8.76 -22.69 19.55
N VAL A 149 9.35 -22.63 18.35
CA VAL A 149 9.88 -23.84 17.69
C VAL A 149 10.94 -24.53 18.55
N LYS A 150 11.80 -23.75 19.23
CA LYS A 150 12.86 -24.27 20.13
C LYS A 150 12.32 -24.94 21.40
N GLN A 151 11.06 -24.69 21.74
CA GLN A 151 10.41 -25.26 22.92
C GLN A 151 9.58 -26.51 22.59
N GLN A 152 9.56 -26.94 21.32
CA GLN A 152 8.81 -28.14 20.95
C GLN A 152 9.51 -29.41 21.46
N SER A 153 8.74 -30.43 21.79
CA SER A 153 9.28 -31.70 22.32
C SER A 153 10.11 -32.50 21.33
N TRP A 154 9.90 -32.27 20.03
CA TRP A 154 10.65 -32.89 18.93
C TRP A 154 11.84 -32.03 18.48
N TYR A 155 12.03 -30.85 19.07
CA TYR A 155 13.08 -29.95 18.66
C TYR A 155 14.45 -30.47 19.13
N GLU A 156 15.34 -30.60 18.17
CA GLU A 156 16.77 -30.82 18.35
C GLU A 156 17.54 -29.91 17.39
N PRO A 157 18.81 -29.57 17.66
CA PRO A 157 19.64 -28.89 16.67
C PRO A 157 19.69 -29.71 15.38
N TRP A 158 19.30 -29.10 14.26
CA TRP A 158 19.24 -29.81 12.98
C TRP A 158 20.62 -30.30 12.54
N THR A 159 20.68 -31.56 12.12
CA THR A 159 21.80 -32.20 11.44
C THR A 159 21.26 -32.91 10.19
N PRO A 160 22.11 -33.24 9.19
CA PRO A 160 21.68 -33.93 7.99
C PRO A 160 20.96 -35.27 8.25
N ASP A 161 21.25 -35.91 9.38
CA ASP A 161 20.64 -37.18 9.81
C ASP A 161 19.35 -36.97 10.64
N SER A 162 18.97 -35.72 10.93
CA SER A 162 17.79 -35.40 11.74
C SER A 162 16.51 -35.55 10.92
N ASP A 163 15.58 -36.36 11.40
CA ASP A 163 14.25 -36.51 10.82
C ASP A 163 13.16 -36.32 11.88
N ALA A 164 12.75 -35.06 12.06
CA ALA A 164 11.66 -34.72 12.97
C ALA A 164 10.29 -35.26 12.52
N CYS A 165 10.15 -35.72 11.27
CA CYS A 165 8.88 -36.22 10.74
C CYS A 165 8.67 -37.71 11.01
N ASN A 166 9.75 -38.51 11.11
CA ASN A 166 9.69 -39.96 11.34
C ASN A 166 9.98 -40.36 12.80
N VAL A 167 9.22 -39.78 13.74
CA VAL A 167 9.36 -40.05 15.19
C VAL A 167 8.99 -41.50 15.58
N LEU A 168 8.34 -42.27 14.69
CA LEU A 168 7.89 -43.63 15.00
C LEU A 168 9.02 -44.68 15.01
N ASP A 169 10.13 -44.48 14.30
CA ASP A 169 11.21 -45.48 14.18
C ASP A 169 12.42 -45.22 15.11
N ALA A 170 12.43 -44.10 15.83
CA ALA A 170 13.54 -43.71 16.72
C ALA A 170 13.61 -44.53 18.02
N THR A 171 12.62 -45.38 18.32
CA THR A 171 12.64 -46.24 19.52
C THR A 171 13.28 -47.61 19.32
N ASN A 172 13.61 -48.01 18.07
CA ASN A 172 14.15 -49.35 17.79
C ASN A 172 15.59 -49.38 17.24
N THR A 173 16.23 -48.24 17.02
CA THR A 173 17.58 -48.23 16.40
C THR A 173 18.63 -47.75 17.38
N SER A 174 18.97 -48.61 18.34
CA SER A 174 20.24 -48.53 19.04
C SER A 174 21.38 -48.76 18.04
N SER A 175 22.21 -47.73 17.85
CA SER A 175 23.58 -47.78 17.32
C SER A 175 23.81 -48.33 15.90
N ALA A 176 24.14 -47.42 14.97
CA ALA A 176 25.14 -47.68 13.94
C ALA A 176 25.85 -46.35 13.61
N GLY A 177 27.07 -46.19 14.12
CA GLY A 177 27.99 -45.16 13.64
C GLY A 177 28.62 -45.58 12.31
N GLY A 178 28.94 -44.60 11.47
CA GLY A 178 29.83 -44.78 10.33
C GLY A 178 29.57 -43.82 9.18
N GLY A 179 30.34 -42.73 9.09
CA GLY A 179 30.36 -41.89 7.89
C GLY A 179 30.88 -40.48 8.13
N ASN A 180 32.18 -40.34 8.39
CA ASN A 180 32.88 -39.05 8.35
C ASN A 180 32.89 -38.51 6.92
N GLU A 181 31.93 -37.66 6.57
CA GLU A 181 32.11 -36.48 5.72
C GLU A 181 31.05 -35.47 6.16
N THR A 182 31.29 -34.80 7.29
CA THR A 182 30.50 -33.63 7.68
C THR A 182 30.80 -32.53 6.65
N LEU A 183 30.04 -32.53 5.55
CA LEU A 183 29.72 -31.31 4.82
C LEU A 183 29.09 -30.37 5.85
N HIS A 184 29.95 -29.64 6.55
CA HIS A 184 29.55 -28.46 7.28
C HIS A 184 28.91 -27.56 6.25
N ASP A 185 27.58 -27.48 6.26
CA ASP A 185 26.87 -26.39 5.60
C ASP A 185 27.42 -25.10 6.24
N GLU A 186 28.34 -24.43 5.55
CA GLU A 186 29.07 -23.25 6.05
C GLU A 186 28.10 -22.13 6.51
N HIS A 187 26.83 -22.20 6.10
CA HIS A 187 25.80 -21.23 6.43
C HIS A 187 24.61 -21.78 7.23
N ASN A 188 24.60 -23.08 7.61
CA ASN A 188 23.54 -23.71 8.41
C ASN A 188 22.12 -23.27 7.96
N ILE A 189 21.85 -23.33 6.65
CA ILE A 189 20.64 -22.76 6.03
C ILE A 189 19.42 -23.64 6.36
N LYS A 190 19.64 -24.96 6.37
CA LYS A 190 18.64 -25.96 6.70
C LYS A 190 18.48 -26.04 8.21
N ASN A 191 17.44 -25.40 8.74
CA ASN A 191 17.05 -25.57 10.14
C ASN A 191 15.53 -25.35 10.35
N TYR A 192 15.06 -25.74 11.52
CA TYR A 192 13.64 -25.66 11.89
C TYR A 192 13.17 -24.21 12.06
N GLU A 193 14.05 -23.32 12.53
CA GLU A 193 13.81 -21.90 12.71
C GLU A 193 13.59 -21.18 11.38
N ASN A 194 14.42 -21.47 10.38
CA ASN A 194 14.36 -20.91 9.03
C ASN A 194 13.06 -21.36 8.37
N THR A 195 12.77 -22.65 8.39
CA THR A 195 11.50 -23.19 7.87
C THR A 195 10.30 -22.50 8.52
N THR A 196 10.31 -22.32 9.84
CA THR A 196 9.25 -21.64 10.59
C THR A 196 9.15 -20.15 10.20
N LEU A 197 10.27 -19.44 10.16
CA LEU A 197 10.32 -18.02 9.83
C LEU A 197 9.95 -17.76 8.37
N PHE A 198 10.37 -18.61 7.44
CA PHE A 198 10.02 -18.56 6.02
C PHE A 198 8.51 -18.61 5.82
N PHE A 199 7.82 -19.54 6.47
CA PHE A 199 6.35 -19.61 6.36
C PHE A 199 5.67 -18.40 7.01
N ILE A 200 6.07 -18.03 8.24
CA ILE A 200 5.47 -16.89 8.94
C ILE A 200 5.66 -15.60 8.14
N SER A 201 6.87 -15.31 7.65
CA SER A 201 7.19 -14.12 6.88
C SER A 201 6.48 -14.11 5.52
N SER A 202 6.44 -15.25 4.82
CA SER A 202 5.73 -15.41 3.54
C SER A 202 4.26 -15.02 3.64
N PHE A 203 3.57 -15.50 4.69
CA PHE A 203 2.19 -15.09 4.93
C PHE A 203 2.07 -13.64 5.42
N GLN A 204 3.02 -13.13 6.20
CA GLN A 204 3.05 -11.73 6.62
C GLN A 204 3.09 -10.78 5.42
N TYR A 205 3.87 -11.08 4.38
CA TYR A 205 3.89 -10.28 3.15
C TYR A 205 2.49 -10.19 2.51
N LEU A 206 1.78 -11.32 2.40
CA LEU A 206 0.42 -11.35 1.85
C LEU A 206 -0.60 -10.63 2.75
N ILE A 207 -0.51 -10.80 4.07
CA ILE A 207 -1.37 -10.11 5.05
C ILE A 207 -1.22 -8.60 4.88
N VAL A 208 0.02 -8.12 4.88
CA VAL A 208 0.35 -6.69 4.76
C VAL A 208 -0.15 -6.11 3.43
N ALA A 209 -0.03 -6.86 2.33
CA ALA A 209 -0.55 -6.46 1.03
C ALA A 209 -2.07 -6.20 1.08
N ILE A 210 -2.83 -7.09 1.74
CA ILE A 210 -4.28 -6.93 1.90
C ILE A 210 -4.58 -5.75 2.82
N VAL A 211 -3.91 -5.66 3.97
CA VAL A 211 -4.13 -4.64 5.00
C VAL A 211 -3.94 -3.23 4.45
N PHE A 212 -2.92 -3.01 3.62
CA PHE A 212 -2.64 -1.70 3.01
C PHE A 212 -3.40 -1.42 1.71
N SER A 213 -4.14 -2.38 1.17
CA SER A 213 -4.90 -2.24 -0.08
C SER A 213 -6.29 -1.58 0.07
N LYS A 214 -6.52 -0.83 1.16
CA LYS A 214 -7.76 -0.08 1.41
C LYS A 214 -8.03 0.92 0.28
N GLY A 215 -9.24 0.91 -0.27
CA GLY A 215 -9.57 1.69 -1.47
C GLY A 215 -10.28 3.02 -1.23
N LYS A 216 -11.39 3.01 -0.48
CA LYS A 216 -12.21 4.20 -0.26
C LYS A 216 -11.43 5.26 0.55
N PRO A 217 -11.58 6.57 0.27
CA PRO A 217 -12.53 7.20 -0.67
C PRO A 217 -11.97 7.57 -2.06
N PHE A 218 -10.70 7.28 -2.36
CA PHE A 218 -10.03 7.82 -3.56
C PHE A 218 -9.88 6.80 -4.69
N ARG A 219 -9.78 5.52 -4.38
CA ARG A 219 -9.61 4.41 -5.31
C ARG A 219 -10.70 3.37 -5.09
N GLN A 220 -10.94 2.50 -6.07
CA GLN A 220 -11.87 1.39 -5.89
C GLN A 220 -11.35 0.37 -4.86
N PRO A 221 -12.26 -0.37 -4.18
CA PRO A 221 -11.86 -1.43 -3.26
C PRO A 221 -11.01 -2.50 -3.95
N CYS A 222 -10.07 -3.10 -3.21
CA CYS A 222 -9.16 -4.12 -3.73
C CYS A 222 -9.87 -5.30 -4.40
N TYR A 223 -11.05 -5.71 -3.91
CA TYR A 223 -11.82 -6.81 -4.50
C TYR A 223 -12.35 -6.53 -5.92
N LYS A 224 -12.35 -5.27 -6.38
CA LYS A 224 -12.69 -4.92 -7.77
C LYS A 224 -11.51 -5.07 -8.71
N ASN A 225 -10.29 -5.12 -8.19
CA ASN A 225 -9.10 -5.42 -8.96
C ASN A 225 -8.93 -6.95 -9.03
N PHE A 226 -9.49 -7.53 -10.10
CA PHE A 226 -9.49 -8.97 -10.31
C PHE A 226 -8.09 -9.57 -10.38
N LEU A 227 -7.12 -8.85 -11.01
CA LEU A 227 -5.74 -9.30 -11.10
C LEU A 227 -5.09 -9.42 -9.72
N PHE A 228 -5.29 -8.44 -8.85
CA PHE A 228 -4.79 -8.47 -7.47
C PHE A 228 -5.46 -9.56 -6.63
N VAL A 229 -6.76 -9.75 -6.77
CA VAL A 229 -7.47 -10.79 -6.02
C VAL A 229 -7.01 -12.19 -6.43
N ILE A 230 -6.91 -12.46 -7.74
CA ILE A 230 -6.42 -13.76 -8.22
C ILE A 230 -4.98 -13.98 -7.76
N SER A 231 -4.09 -13.00 -7.94
CA SER A 231 -2.68 -13.17 -7.58
C SER A 231 -2.53 -13.52 -6.10
N VAL A 232 -3.22 -12.79 -5.21
CA VAL A 232 -3.18 -13.05 -3.77
C VAL A 232 -3.79 -14.42 -3.43
N ILE A 233 -4.91 -14.81 -4.04
CA ILE A 233 -5.54 -16.12 -3.79
C ILE A 233 -4.60 -17.25 -4.24
N VAL A 234 -4.02 -17.15 -5.45
CA VAL A 234 -3.10 -18.15 -5.98
C VAL A 234 -1.87 -18.28 -5.08
N LEU A 235 -1.28 -17.16 -4.66
CA LEU A 235 -0.14 -17.15 -3.75
C LEU A 235 -0.48 -17.75 -2.37
N TYR A 236 -1.63 -17.41 -1.78
CA TYR A 236 -2.07 -18.03 -0.53
C TYR A 236 -2.26 -19.53 -0.68
N VAL A 237 -2.98 -19.97 -1.72
CA VAL A 237 -3.22 -21.40 -1.98
C VAL A 237 -1.90 -22.13 -2.18
N PHE A 238 -0.97 -21.56 -2.95
CA PHE A 238 0.33 -22.13 -3.20
C PHE A 238 1.17 -22.25 -1.90
N ILE A 239 1.25 -21.19 -1.11
CA ILE A 239 2.02 -21.21 0.16
C ILE A 239 1.35 -22.15 1.18
N PHE A 240 0.03 -22.19 1.26
CA PHE A 240 -0.68 -23.17 2.09
C PHE A 240 -0.46 -24.61 1.64
N PHE A 241 -0.41 -24.85 0.33
CA PHE A 241 -0.14 -26.16 -0.24
C PHE A 241 1.26 -26.65 0.16
N ILE A 242 2.31 -25.86 -0.06
CA ILE A 242 3.69 -26.24 0.33
C ILE A 242 3.84 -26.35 1.86
N MET A 243 3.07 -25.58 2.64
CA MET A 243 3.10 -25.64 4.10
C MET A 243 2.43 -26.90 4.65
N LEU A 244 1.32 -27.38 4.07
CA LEU A 244 0.58 -28.55 4.58
C LEU A 244 1.02 -29.87 3.94
N HIS A 245 1.42 -29.82 2.67
CA HIS A 245 1.87 -30.98 1.91
C HIS A 245 3.33 -30.77 1.48
N PRO A 246 4.31 -31.26 2.28
CA PRO A 246 5.71 -31.24 1.87
C PRO A 246 5.90 -32.06 0.60
N VAL A 247 6.54 -31.45 -0.39
CA VAL A 247 6.91 -32.10 -1.66
C VAL A 247 8.43 -32.07 -1.74
N GLU A 248 9.07 -33.23 -1.78
CA GLU A 248 10.54 -33.37 -1.70
C GLU A 248 11.29 -32.45 -2.67
N SER A 249 10.80 -32.30 -3.91
CA SER A 249 11.42 -31.42 -4.91
C SER A 249 11.35 -29.94 -4.54
N ILE A 250 10.24 -29.49 -3.94
CA ILE A 250 10.06 -28.10 -3.52
C ILE A 250 10.88 -27.84 -2.26
N ASP A 251 10.83 -28.76 -1.29
CA ASP A 251 11.56 -28.63 -0.03
C ASP A 251 13.08 -28.64 -0.28
N THR A 252 13.57 -29.46 -1.21
CA THR A 252 14.97 -29.45 -1.61
C THR A 252 15.35 -28.14 -2.32
N PHE A 253 14.49 -27.63 -3.21
CA PHE A 253 14.73 -26.38 -3.94
C PHE A 253 14.73 -25.15 -3.03
N LEU A 254 13.80 -25.10 -2.07
CA LEU A 254 13.68 -24.02 -1.10
C LEU A 254 14.50 -24.27 0.18
N GLU A 255 15.28 -25.35 0.24
CA GLU A 255 16.09 -25.74 1.41
C GLU A 255 15.27 -25.80 2.72
N LEU A 256 14.01 -26.24 2.63
CA LEU A 256 13.10 -26.40 3.76
C LEU A 256 13.36 -27.74 4.44
N VAL A 257 13.28 -27.73 5.77
CA VAL A 257 13.44 -28.93 6.59
C VAL A 257 12.08 -29.54 6.93
N CYS A 258 12.02 -30.87 7.04
CA CYS A 258 10.81 -31.53 7.46
C CYS A 258 10.45 -31.16 8.90
N VAL A 259 9.26 -30.56 9.07
CA VAL A 259 8.67 -30.28 10.39
C VAL A 259 7.39 -31.10 10.59
N PRO A 260 7.11 -31.58 11.82
CA PRO A 260 5.92 -32.37 12.12
C PRO A 260 4.63 -31.68 11.69
N TYR A 261 3.64 -32.47 11.27
CA TYR A 261 2.33 -31.96 10.87
C TYR A 261 1.65 -31.12 11.95
N GLU A 262 1.80 -31.52 13.22
CA GLU A 262 1.34 -30.76 14.39
C GLU A 262 1.94 -29.34 14.46
N TRP A 263 3.22 -29.19 14.12
CA TRP A 263 3.88 -27.88 14.09
C TRP A 263 3.36 -27.02 12.95
N ARG A 264 3.17 -27.61 11.76
CA ARG A 264 2.60 -26.92 10.59
C ARG A 264 1.22 -26.33 10.90
N LEU A 265 0.37 -27.07 11.62
CA LEU A 265 -0.93 -26.58 12.10
C LEU A 265 -0.79 -25.44 13.13
N ARG A 266 0.20 -25.49 14.02
CA ARG A 266 0.48 -24.39 14.96
C ARG A 266 0.94 -23.13 14.23
N ILE A 267 1.80 -23.25 13.21
CA ILE A 267 2.18 -22.13 12.34
C ILE A 267 0.94 -21.52 11.68
N LEU A 268 0.03 -22.34 11.16
CA LEU A 268 -1.24 -21.86 10.59
C LEU A 268 -2.04 -21.02 11.59
N VAL A 269 -2.14 -21.46 12.84
CA VAL A 269 -2.82 -20.68 13.90
C VAL A 269 -2.11 -19.35 14.16
N ILE A 270 -0.78 -19.33 14.22
CA ILE A 270 0.02 -18.10 14.35
C ILE A 270 -0.29 -17.13 13.21
N VAL A 271 -0.33 -17.63 11.97
CA VAL A 271 -0.62 -16.83 10.76
C VAL A 271 -2.04 -16.26 10.79
N ILE A 272 -3.04 -17.05 11.18
CA ILE A 272 -4.43 -16.58 11.29
C ILE A 272 -4.55 -15.49 12.37
N LEU A 273 -3.94 -15.68 13.53
CA LEU A 273 -3.92 -14.69 14.60
C LEU A 273 -3.23 -13.40 14.15
N ASN A 274 -2.11 -13.52 13.46
CA ASN A 274 -1.40 -12.38 12.88
C ASN A 274 -2.28 -11.60 11.91
N ALA A 275 -2.96 -12.28 10.98
CA ALA A 275 -3.89 -11.65 10.05
C ALA A 275 -5.01 -10.88 10.76
N ILE A 276 -5.63 -11.49 11.78
CA ILE A 276 -6.70 -10.87 12.57
C ILE A 276 -6.17 -9.61 13.28
N VAL A 277 -5.05 -9.73 14.01
CA VAL A 277 -4.46 -8.62 14.76
C VAL A 277 -4.05 -7.48 13.82
N SER A 278 -3.39 -7.79 12.70
CA SER A 278 -2.99 -6.79 11.70
C SER A 278 -4.17 -6.05 11.08
N VAL A 279 -5.25 -6.75 10.73
CA VAL A 279 -6.47 -6.13 10.17
C VAL A 279 -7.17 -5.26 11.21
N LEU A 280 -7.33 -5.76 12.44
CA LEU A 280 -7.96 -5.02 13.53
C LEU A 280 -7.16 -3.76 13.85
N MET A 281 -5.83 -3.86 13.97
CA MET A 281 -4.98 -2.71 14.28
C MET A 281 -5.04 -1.65 13.18
N GLU A 282 -4.97 -2.03 11.89
CA GLU A 282 -5.06 -1.04 10.81
C GLU A 282 -6.46 -0.39 10.72
N ASN A 283 -7.53 -1.10 11.11
CA ASN A 283 -8.88 -0.53 11.16
C ASN A 283 -9.01 0.45 12.35
N VAL A 284 -8.71 -0.01 13.57
CA VAL A 284 -8.82 0.78 14.80
C VAL A 284 -7.90 2.01 14.75
N LEU A 285 -6.64 1.84 14.33
CA LEU A 285 -5.68 2.93 14.28
C LEU A 285 -6.05 3.98 13.24
N LEU A 286 -6.46 3.57 12.03
CA LEU A 286 -6.92 4.54 11.02
C LEU A 286 -8.17 5.28 11.49
N ASP A 287 -9.12 4.61 12.12
CA ASP A 287 -10.35 5.23 12.61
C ASP A 287 -10.09 6.19 13.77
N MET A 288 -9.24 5.80 14.74
CA MET A 288 -8.84 6.67 15.85
C MET A 288 -8.09 7.92 15.38
N ILE A 289 -7.17 7.76 14.43
CA ILE A 289 -6.38 8.89 13.92
C ILE A 289 -7.25 9.78 13.03
N LEU A 290 -8.12 9.20 12.19
CA LEU A 290 -9.10 9.95 11.41
C LEU A 290 -10.00 10.78 12.30
N TRP A 291 -10.54 10.17 13.34
CA TRP A 291 -11.35 10.85 14.35
C TRP A 291 -10.57 12.03 14.95
N LYS A 292 -9.35 11.79 15.43
CA LYS A 292 -8.53 12.84 16.04
C LYS A 292 -8.20 13.99 15.08
N VAL A 293 -7.93 13.71 13.80
CA VAL A 293 -7.63 14.73 12.79
C VAL A 293 -8.88 15.51 12.35
N VAL A 294 -10.02 14.84 12.20
CA VAL A 294 -11.29 15.48 11.83
C VAL A 294 -11.76 16.39 12.96
N PHE A 295 -11.84 15.89 14.19
CA PHE A 295 -12.32 16.66 15.34
C PHE A 295 -11.34 17.76 15.78
N ASN A 296 -10.03 17.57 15.61
CA ASN A 296 -9.07 18.66 15.84
C ASN A 296 -9.15 19.76 14.77
N ARG A 297 -9.58 19.45 13.55
CA ARG A 297 -9.83 20.45 12.50
C ARG A 297 -11.10 21.24 12.75
N ASP A 298 -12.17 20.60 13.20
CA ASP A 298 -13.40 21.31 13.57
C ASP A 298 -13.16 22.27 14.75
N LYS A 299 -12.34 21.87 15.73
CA LYS A 299 -11.87 22.80 16.78
C LYS A 299 -11.10 24.00 16.22
N GLN A 300 -10.25 23.83 15.20
CA GLN A 300 -9.55 24.96 14.55
C GLN A 300 -10.47 25.82 13.66
N GLY A 301 -11.57 25.26 13.14
CA GLY A 301 -12.59 25.98 12.37
C GLY A 301 -13.55 26.80 13.24
N GLU A 302 -13.94 26.28 14.41
CA GLU A 302 -14.84 26.96 15.36
C GLU A 302 -14.23 28.21 15.99
N TYR A 303 -12.90 28.30 16.14
CA TYR A 303 -12.25 29.54 16.61
C TYR A 303 -12.37 30.73 15.64
N ARG A 304 -12.90 30.54 14.43
CA ARG A 304 -13.14 31.64 13.47
C ARG A 304 -14.59 32.09 13.33
N LEU A 305 -15.55 31.49 14.05
CA LEU A 305 -16.95 31.94 14.02
C LEU A 305 -17.66 31.58 15.32
N THR A 306 -17.45 32.38 16.37
CA THR A 306 -18.23 32.31 17.61
C THR A 306 -19.48 33.18 17.49
N ILE A 307 -20.65 32.55 17.37
CA ILE A 307 -21.95 33.11 17.81
C ILE A 307 -22.50 32.11 18.86
N PRO A 308 -22.94 32.54 20.05
CA PRO A 308 -23.29 31.62 21.14
C PRO A 308 -24.76 31.19 21.07
N GLN A 309 -25.02 29.88 21.21
CA GLN A 309 -26.33 29.34 21.61
C GLN A 309 -26.19 28.02 22.43
N PRO A 310 -27.20 27.68 23.26
CA PRO A 310 -27.02 27.04 24.58
C PRO A 310 -27.00 25.49 24.54
N PRO A 311 -26.70 24.82 25.67
CA PRO A 311 -26.34 23.41 25.68
C PRO A 311 -27.57 22.50 25.79
N GLN A 312 -27.41 21.26 25.28
CA GLN A 312 -27.82 19.99 25.91
C GLN A 312 -28.37 18.98 24.90
N GLU A 313 -27.64 17.87 24.73
CA GLU A 313 -28.10 16.47 24.56
C GLU A 313 -26.99 15.62 23.92
N SER A 314 -26.00 15.25 24.72
CA SER A 314 -24.84 14.47 24.29
C SER A 314 -24.64 13.21 25.12
N VAL A 315 -25.60 12.29 25.13
CA VAL A 315 -25.37 10.95 25.72
C VAL A 315 -25.99 9.79 24.93
N VAL A 316 -27.06 9.98 24.14
CA VAL A 316 -27.78 8.82 23.56
C VAL A 316 -27.34 8.43 22.13
N ARG A 317 -26.47 9.21 21.49
CA ARG A 317 -26.01 8.93 20.11
C ARG A 317 -24.78 8.01 20.00
N CYS A 318 -24.40 7.36 21.09
CA CYS A 318 -23.18 6.54 21.18
C CYS A 318 -23.39 5.10 20.64
N GLY A 319 -24.61 4.56 20.64
CA GLY A 319 -24.88 3.18 20.20
C GLY A 319 -25.20 3.02 18.71
N ALA A 320 -25.86 3.99 18.08
CA ALA A 320 -26.42 3.82 16.74
C ALA A 320 -25.40 3.98 15.59
N CYS A 321 -24.30 4.74 15.79
CA CYS A 321 -23.25 4.86 14.78
C CYS A 321 -22.39 3.60 14.64
N PHE A 322 -22.23 2.83 15.73
CA PHE A 322 -21.38 1.63 15.78
C PHE A 322 -21.89 0.52 14.86
N LEU A 323 -23.21 0.33 14.78
CA LEU A 323 -23.83 -0.65 13.89
C LEU A 323 -23.94 -0.17 12.42
N SER A 324 -23.93 1.14 12.17
CA SER A 324 -24.04 1.68 10.80
C SER A 324 -22.73 1.59 9.99
N SER A 325 -21.58 1.48 10.68
CA SER A 325 -20.26 1.31 10.04
C SER A 325 -20.05 -0.11 9.49
N LEU A 326 -20.61 -1.12 10.17
CA LEU A 326 -20.63 -2.51 9.72
C LEU A 326 -21.57 -2.74 8.52
N PHE A 327 -22.64 -1.95 8.40
CA PHE A 327 -23.60 -2.01 7.30
C PHE A 327 -23.59 -0.74 6.45
N GLY A 328 -22.41 -0.38 5.92
CA GLY A 328 -22.28 0.38 4.66
C GLY A 328 -23.18 1.60 4.47
N CYS A 329 -23.45 2.40 5.51
CA CYS A 329 -24.33 3.56 5.36
C CYS A 329 -23.55 4.80 4.90
N ARG A 330 -24.06 5.38 3.82
CA ARG A 330 -23.53 6.48 3.00
C ARG A 330 -23.22 7.73 3.83
N GLU A 331 -21.94 8.06 4.02
CA GLU A 331 -21.53 9.42 4.39
C GLU A 331 -22.14 10.38 3.36
N ARG A 332 -23.13 11.18 3.78
CA ARG A 332 -23.68 12.24 2.94
C ARG A 332 -22.59 13.29 2.76
N THR A 333 -22.00 13.30 1.58
CA THR A 333 -21.15 14.40 1.09
C THR A 333 -21.91 15.73 1.26
N PRO A 334 -21.28 16.81 1.75
CA PRO A 334 -21.93 18.12 1.80
C PRO A 334 -22.08 18.66 0.37
N LYS A 335 -23.15 18.25 -0.31
CA LYS A 335 -23.50 18.71 -1.68
C LYS A 335 -23.95 20.18 -1.69
N ALA A 336 -24.34 20.72 -0.54
CA ALA A 336 -25.01 22.02 -0.45
C ALA A 336 -24.12 23.20 -0.90
N LYS A 337 -22.82 23.23 -0.53
CA LYS A 337 -21.96 24.40 -0.81
C LYS A 337 -21.64 24.59 -2.29
N TYR A 338 -21.35 23.51 -3.02
CA TYR A 338 -21.06 23.60 -4.46
C TYR A 338 -22.33 23.68 -5.31
N MET A 339 -23.44 23.10 -4.84
CA MET A 339 -24.74 23.26 -5.49
C MET A 339 -25.23 24.70 -5.38
N HIS A 340 -25.08 25.34 -4.21
CA HIS A 340 -25.37 26.76 -4.05
C HIS A 340 -24.52 27.63 -4.96
N LEU A 341 -23.20 27.41 -5.01
CA LEU A 341 -22.32 28.17 -5.90
C LEU A 341 -22.66 27.96 -7.38
N ALA A 342 -22.95 26.73 -7.80
CA ALA A 342 -23.36 26.44 -9.18
C ALA A 342 -24.70 27.08 -9.52
N GLN A 343 -25.63 27.13 -8.56
CA GLN A 343 -26.91 27.78 -8.71
C GLN A 343 -26.78 29.30 -8.72
N GLU A 344 -25.89 29.87 -7.91
CA GLU A 344 -25.55 31.29 -7.87
C GLU A 344 -24.90 31.74 -9.20
N LEU A 345 -23.98 30.95 -9.75
CA LEU A 345 -23.36 31.18 -11.07
C LEU A 345 -24.34 31.03 -12.25
N LEU A 346 -25.45 30.30 -12.08
CA LEU A 346 -26.50 30.19 -13.10
C LEU A 346 -27.39 31.44 -13.18
N VAL A 347 -27.51 32.20 -12.09
CA VAL A 347 -28.32 33.42 -12.01
C VAL A 347 -27.47 34.69 -12.04
N ASP A 348 -26.15 34.58 -12.03
CA ASP A 348 -25.23 35.70 -12.10
C ASP A 348 -25.25 36.34 -13.51
N PRO A 349 -25.73 37.60 -13.65
CA PRO A 349 -25.78 38.28 -14.95
C PRO A 349 -24.39 38.68 -15.49
N GLU A 350 -23.36 38.66 -14.64
CA GLU A 350 -21.96 38.90 -15.05
C GLU A 350 -21.22 37.62 -15.43
N TRP A 351 -21.89 36.46 -15.38
CA TRP A 351 -21.33 35.16 -15.76
C TRP A 351 -21.61 34.83 -17.24
N PRO A 352 -20.60 34.37 -18.01
CA PRO A 352 -19.19 34.25 -17.66
C PRO A 352 -18.49 35.63 -17.64
N PRO A 353 -17.50 35.82 -16.74
CA PRO A 353 -16.81 37.10 -16.60
C PRO A 353 -16.16 37.50 -17.93
N LYS A 354 -16.51 38.69 -18.42
CA LYS A 354 -15.88 39.27 -19.62
C LYS A 354 -14.40 39.53 -19.31
N PRO A 355 -13.46 39.19 -20.22
CA PRO A 355 -12.04 39.41 -19.99
C PRO A 355 -11.77 40.90 -19.75
N ARG A 356 -11.27 41.26 -18.57
CA ARG A 356 -10.96 42.66 -18.20
C ARG A 356 -9.56 43.12 -18.62
N THR A 357 -8.72 42.22 -19.11
CA THR A 357 -7.36 42.54 -19.54
C THR A 357 -6.97 41.68 -20.74
N THR A 358 -7.01 42.25 -21.93
CA THR A 358 -6.21 41.78 -23.06
C THR A 358 -4.78 42.26 -22.83
N THR A 359 -3.87 41.36 -22.47
CA THR A 359 -2.44 41.63 -22.59
C THR A 359 -2.09 41.56 -24.08
N GLU A 360 -2.21 42.68 -24.78
CA GLU A 360 -1.61 42.80 -26.12
C GLU A 360 -0.10 42.85 -25.96
N ALA A 361 0.61 41.97 -26.66
CA ALA A 361 2.05 42.06 -26.79
C ALA A 361 2.39 43.37 -27.51
N LYS A 362 3.25 44.18 -26.89
CA LYS A 362 3.69 45.46 -27.43
C LYS A 362 4.35 45.22 -28.79
N VAL A 363 3.78 45.77 -29.87
CA VAL A 363 4.40 45.75 -31.20
C VAL A 363 5.77 46.44 -31.10
N PRO A 364 6.87 45.87 -31.62
CA PRO A 364 8.16 46.52 -31.60
C PRO A 364 8.07 47.82 -32.41
N SER A 365 8.45 48.93 -31.81
CA SER A 365 8.62 50.20 -32.50
C SER A 365 9.60 50.01 -33.65
N GLN A 366 9.20 50.37 -34.87
CA GLN A 366 10.10 50.56 -35.99
C GLN A 366 11.09 51.68 -35.64
N GLU A 367 12.26 51.31 -35.13
CA GLU A 367 13.45 52.14 -35.23
C GLU A 367 14.29 51.61 -36.39
N ASN A 368 14.47 52.48 -37.39
CA ASN A 368 15.42 52.29 -38.48
C ASN A 368 16.82 52.03 -37.90
N GLY A 369 17.29 50.79 -38.02
CA GLY A 369 18.63 50.41 -37.60
C GLY A 369 19.03 49.09 -38.24
N SER A 370 19.82 49.20 -39.30
CA SER A 370 20.47 48.09 -40.02
C SER A 370 21.20 47.13 -39.09
N TYR A 371 20.86 45.83 -39.12
CA TYR A 371 21.74 44.79 -38.61
C TYR A 371 21.81 43.59 -39.55
N GLN A 372 23.05 43.20 -39.82
CA GLN A 372 23.46 42.17 -40.75
C GLN A 372 22.98 40.78 -40.35
N ILE A 373 22.65 39.99 -41.37
CA ILE A 373 22.51 38.54 -41.29
C ILE A 373 23.93 37.94 -41.10
N ILE A 374 24.17 37.27 -39.97
CA ILE A 374 25.26 36.29 -39.86
C ILE A 374 24.62 34.91 -39.78
N THR A 375 24.72 34.20 -40.89
CA THR A 375 24.48 32.76 -41.01
C THR A 375 25.68 32.04 -40.41
N VAL A 376 25.47 31.14 -39.45
CA VAL A 376 26.50 30.19 -39.01
C VAL A 376 26.15 28.84 -39.62
N THR A 377 26.99 28.41 -40.56
CA THR A 377 27.12 27.01 -41.01
C THR A 377 27.66 26.12 -39.92
#